data_AF-A0A3A0FUP5-F1
#
_entry.id   AF-A0A3A0FUP5-F1
#
_cell.length_a   1.000
_cell.length_b   1.000
_cell.length_c   1.000
_cell.angle_alpha   90.00
_cell.angle_beta   90.00
_cell.angle_gamma   90.00
#
_symmetry.space_group_name_H-M   'P 1'
#
loop_
_entity.id
_entity.type
_entity.pdbx_description
1 polymer ?
#
loop_
_entity_poly.entity_id
_entity_poly.type
_entity_poly.pdbx_seq_one_letter_code
_entity_poly.pdbx_strand_id
1 'polypeptide(L)'
;MPLRVRFPGPPAWTFRSMLRCLVAAVAIAVGAAPTVHAGILDGHAAAFDGIAGSVPFNNGVGLSGSIDYAVFTAAAFNANFGGLGYVPGGPLVYSYQVFVTGNRGLSAEIIGVANAANTVGTFAIGDVDALSASFTPNARWLFSPEIPTGFSSFGLAFSSPQLPIVGAALNIDGGTQALIAGVPTPGPLAVPEPGSLVLIASGLLVTGLARRRRSDARVG
;
A
#
# COMPACT_ATOMS: atom_id res chain seq x y z
N MET A 1 64.64 -12.57 55.69
CA MET A 1 63.59 -11.52 55.64
C MET A 1 62.90 -11.60 54.27
N PRO A 2 61.59 -11.90 54.17
CA PRO A 2 60.95 -12.06 52.87
C PRO A 2 60.52 -10.71 52.29
N LEU A 3 60.84 -10.50 51.01
CA LEU A 3 60.52 -9.29 50.26
C LEU A 3 59.05 -9.35 49.78
N ARG A 4 58.18 -8.52 50.36
CA ARG A 4 56.79 -8.37 49.89
C ARG A 4 56.74 -7.40 48.71
N VAL A 5 56.50 -7.92 47.51
CA VAL A 5 56.18 -7.11 46.33
C VAL A 5 54.68 -6.79 46.37
N ARG A 6 54.33 -5.49 46.48
CA ARG A 6 52.95 -5.01 46.33
C ARG A 6 52.70 -4.65 44.88
N PHE A 7 51.71 -5.30 44.27
CA PHE A 7 51.19 -4.90 42.96
C PHE A 7 50.16 -3.78 43.12
N PRO A 8 50.21 -2.71 42.29
CA PRO A 8 49.20 -1.67 42.28
C PRO A 8 47.87 -2.26 41.77
N GLY A 9 46.80 -2.00 42.52
CA GLY A 9 45.45 -2.38 42.12
C GLY A 9 45.00 -1.60 40.87
N PRO A 10 44.10 -2.19 40.06
CA PRO A 10 43.63 -1.54 38.84
C PRO A 10 42.99 -0.19 39.14
N PRO A 11 43.20 0.83 38.29
CA PRO A 11 42.66 2.15 38.50
C PRO A 11 41.13 2.08 38.42
N ALA A 12 40.46 2.66 39.41
CA ALA A 12 39.00 2.76 39.50
C ALA A 12 38.46 3.73 38.44
N TRP A 13 38.56 3.36 37.17
CA TRP A 13 37.80 4.01 36.10
C TRP A 13 36.34 3.68 36.35
N THR A 14 35.61 4.71 36.76
CA THR A 14 34.27 4.61 37.29
C THR A 14 33.34 3.98 36.25
N PHE A 15 32.76 2.84 36.60
CA PHE A 15 31.70 2.12 35.87
C PHE A 15 30.57 3.05 35.37
N ARG A 16 30.38 4.18 36.06
CA ARG A 16 29.44 5.26 35.74
C ARG A 16 29.75 6.00 34.43
N SER A 17 31.02 6.07 34.02
CA SER A 17 31.44 6.78 32.79
C SER A 17 31.21 5.93 31.54
N MET A 18 31.39 4.60 31.63
CA MET A 18 31.07 3.67 30.54
C MET A 18 29.56 3.54 30.28
N LEU A 19 28.74 3.55 31.34
CA LEU A 19 27.28 3.46 31.21
C LEU A 19 26.69 4.66 30.45
N ARG A 20 27.26 5.87 30.62
CA ARG A 20 26.82 7.09 29.93
C ARG A 20 27.14 7.08 28.43
N CYS A 21 28.29 6.53 28.02
CA CYS A 21 28.62 6.38 26.60
C CYS A 21 27.74 5.32 25.92
N LEU A 22 27.39 4.24 26.62
CA LEU A 22 26.53 3.17 26.06
C LEU A 22 25.10 3.67 25.80
N VAL A 23 24.51 4.47 26.72
CA VAL A 23 23.17 5.05 26.56
C VAL A 23 23.14 6.06 25.40
N ALA A 24 24.20 6.85 25.21
CA ALA A 24 24.29 7.79 24.09
C ALA A 24 24.40 7.06 22.72
N ALA A 25 25.13 5.94 22.65
CA ALA A 25 25.24 5.15 21.43
C ALA A 25 23.91 4.45 21.05
N VAL A 26 23.14 3.98 22.03
CA VAL A 26 21.82 3.39 21.80
C VAL A 26 20.80 4.46 21.36
N ALA A 27 20.86 5.67 21.90
CA ALA A 27 19.97 6.76 21.49
C ALA A 27 20.20 7.24 20.05
N ILE A 28 21.43 7.16 19.54
CA ILE A 28 21.75 7.53 18.14
C ILE A 28 21.33 6.41 17.16
N ALA A 29 21.39 5.14 17.57
CA ALA A 29 20.99 4.01 16.73
C ALA A 29 19.47 3.90 16.49
N VAL A 30 18.64 4.51 17.35
CA VAL A 30 17.17 4.51 17.20
C VAL A 30 16.66 5.62 16.26
N GLY A 31 17.52 6.60 15.90
CA GLY A 31 17.15 7.72 15.02
C GLY A 31 17.33 7.48 13.53
N ALA A 32 17.98 6.39 13.12
CA ALA A 32 18.20 6.05 11.70
C ALA A 32 17.15 5.07 11.17
N ALA A 33 15.88 5.26 11.54
CA ALA A 33 14.81 4.66 10.75
C ALA A 33 15.00 5.16 9.32
N PRO A 34 15.05 4.28 8.29
CA PRO A 34 15.06 4.74 6.92
C PRO A 34 13.87 5.67 6.77
N THR A 35 14.12 6.91 6.38
CA THR A 35 13.06 7.83 5.97
C THR A 35 12.47 7.21 4.71
N VAL A 36 11.47 6.34 4.88
CA VAL A 36 10.63 5.87 3.80
C VAL A 36 10.09 7.14 3.17
N HIS A 37 10.40 7.34 1.89
CA HIS A 37 9.87 8.47 1.16
C HIS A 37 8.38 8.19 0.99
N ALA A 38 7.57 8.73 1.88
CA ALA A 38 6.12 8.64 1.82
C ALA A 38 5.65 9.57 0.70
N GLY A 39 5.26 8.98 -0.42
CA GLY A 39 4.63 9.63 -1.56
C GLY A 39 3.21 10.08 -1.26
N ILE A 40 2.57 10.66 -2.28
CA ILE A 40 1.24 11.28 -2.14
C ILE A 40 0.13 10.28 -1.76
N LEU A 41 0.33 8.98 -2.01
CA LEU A 41 -0.65 7.95 -1.70
C LEU A 41 -0.57 7.48 -0.24
N ASP A 42 0.59 7.57 0.41
CA ASP A 42 0.76 7.12 1.79
C ASP A 42 -0.05 8.01 2.76
N GLY A 43 -0.89 7.38 3.58
CA GLY A 43 -1.77 8.09 4.51
C GLY A 43 -2.79 9.03 3.85
N HIS A 44 -3.11 8.86 2.56
CA HIS A 44 -3.99 9.78 1.85
C HIS A 44 -5.38 9.88 2.50
N ALA A 45 -5.79 11.08 2.93
CA ALA A 45 -6.98 11.28 3.75
C ALA A 45 -8.31 10.84 3.10
N ALA A 46 -8.40 10.90 1.77
CA ALA A 46 -9.57 10.45 1.01
C ALA A 46 -9.61 8.94 0.69
N ALA A 47 -8.68 8.14 1.25
CA ALA A 47 -8.66 6.71 1.04
C ALA A 47 -9.93 6.03 1.59
N PHE A 48 -10.50 5.13 0.79
CA PHE A 48 -11.63 4.29 1.15
C PHE A 48 -11.29 3.49 2.41
N ASP A 49 -12.09 3.68 3.47
CA ASP A 49 -11.88 3.07 4.79
C ASP A 49 -10.46 3.26 5.37
N GLY A 50 -9.77 4.34 4.99
CA GLY A 50 -8.40 4.60 5.42
C GLY A 50 -7.36 3.62 4.85
N ILE A 51 -7.70 2.90 3.77
CA ILE A 51 -6.81 1.91 3.15
C ILE A 51 -5.79 2.65 2.28
N ALA A 52 -4.72 3.08 2.95
CA ALA A 52 -3.54 3.68 2.37
C ALA A 52 -2.30 3.24 3.17
N GLY A 53 -1.13 3.28 2.54
CA GLY A 53 0.10 2.91 3.21
C GLY A 53 1.29 2.79 2.26
N SER A 54 2.39 2.29 2.81
CA SER A 54 3.62 1.98 2.07
C SER A 54 4.13 0.60 2.46
N VAL A 55 4.52 -0.21 1.47
CA VAL A 55 5.16 -1.51 1.69
C VAL A 55 6.58 -1.51 1.11
N PRO A 56 7.63 -1.76 1.90
CA PRO A 56 8.98 -1.85 1.38
C PRO A 56 9.21 -3.15 0.59
N PHE A 57 10.10 -3.11 -0.39
CA PHE A 57 10.59 -4.29 -1.10
C PHE A 57 12.11 -4.31 -1.17
N ASN A 58 12.69 -5.51 -1.13
CA ASN A 58 14.12 -5.73 -1.30
C ASN A 58 14.37 -7.19 -1.69
N ASN A 59 15.10 -7.45 -2.78
CA ASN A 59 15.44 -8.82 -3.20
C ASN A 59 16.85 -9.27 -2.79
N GLY A 60 17.62 -8.45 -2.08
CA GLY A 60 18.98 -8.74 -1.62
C GLY A 60 20.05 -8.70 -2.71
N VAL A 61 19.69 -8.41 -3.97
CA VAL A 61 20.62 -8.38 -5.12
C VAL A 61 20.59 -7.06 -5.89
N GLY A 62 20.00 -6.02 -5.29
CA GLY A 62 20.08 -4.64 -5.76
C GLY A 62 18.75 -3.97 -6.10
N LEU A 63 17.67 -4.73 -6.26
CA LEU A 63 16.32 -4.18 -6.41
C LEU A 63 15.72 -3.96 -5.03
N SER A 64 15.53 -2.70 -4.66
CA SER A 64 14.85 -2.30 -3.43
C SER A 64 14.12 -0.98 -3.58
N GLY A 65 13.14 -0.75 -2.71
CA GLY A 65 12.25 0.40 -2.81
C GLY A 65 11.04 0.29 -1.90
N SER A 66 10.00 1.04 -2.23
CA SER A 66 8.68 0.93 -1.61
C SER A 66 7.56 1.04 -2.65
N ILE A 67 6.41 0.45 -2.33
CA ILE A 67 5.16 0.64 -3.05
C ILE A 67 4.22 1.38 -2.12
N ASP A 68 3.92 2.62 -2.46
CA ASP A 68 2.85 3.37 -1.83
C ASP A 68 1.54 3.00 -2.49
N TYR A 69 0.49 2.88 -1.69
CA TYR A 69 -0.82 2.49 -2.18
C TYR A 69 -1.92 3.28 -1.49
N ALA A 70 -3.04 3.44 -2.21
CA ALA A 70 -4.29 3.89 -1.64
C ALA A 70 -5.46 3.34 -2.48
N VAL A 71 -6.54 2.96 -1.79
CA VAL A 71 -7.80 2.60 -2.44
C VAL A 71 -8.73 3.79 -2.36
N PHE A 72 -9.37 4.17 -3.46
CA PHE A 72 -10.33 5.27 -3.51
C PHE A 72 -11.68 4.80 -4.00
N THR A 73 -12.75 5.51 -3.64
CA THR A 73 -13.96 5.47 -4.46
C THR A 73 -13.69 6.19 -5.79
N ALA A 74 -14.40 5.86 -6.86
CA ALA A 74 -14.26 6.57 -8.14
C ALA A 74 -14.46 8.09 -8.00
N ALA A 75 -15.41 8.52 -7.16
CA ALA A 75 -15.65 9.93 -6.88
C ALA A 75 -14.48 10.59 -6.15
N ALA A 76 -13.94 9.94 -5.11
CA ALA A 76 -12.78 10.44 -4.39
C ALA A 76 -11.53 10.50 -5.29
N PHE A 77 -11.32 9.48 -6.13
CA PHE A 77 -10.23 9.49 -7.10
C PHE A 77 -10.35 10.68 -8.05
N ASN A 78 -11.51 10.86 -8.70
CA ASN A 78 -11.73 11.96 -9.64
C ASN A 78 -11.62 13.35 -8.99
N ALA A 79 -12.00 13.49 -7.71
CA ALA A 79 -11.87 14.75 -6.99
C ALA A 79 -10.40 15.14 -6.70
N ASN A 80 -9.49 14.17 -6.57
CA ASN A 80 -8.08 14.41 -6.22
C ASN A 80 -7.14 14.31 -7.43
N PHE A 81 -7.44 13.41 -8.38
CA PHE A 81 -6.56 13.06 -9.51
C PHE A 81 -7.26 13.17 -10.87
N GLY A 82 -8.45 13.78 -10.93
CA GLY A 82 -9.18 13.98 -12.17
C GLY A 82 -8.37 14.79 -13.19
N GLY A 83 -8.37 14.35 -14.45
CA GLY A 83 -7.62 15.01 -15.54
C GLY A 83 -6.15 14.59 -15.64
N LEU A 84 -5.65 13.71 -14.78
CA LEU A 84 -4.26 13.24 -14.80
C LEU A 84 -4.01 12.01 -15.71
N GLY A 85 -4.98 11.62 -16.55
CA GLY A 85 -4.80 10.58 -17.58
C GLY A 85 -5.49 9.24 -17.31
N TYR A 86 -5.87 8.95 -16.06
CA TYR A 86 -6.64 7.75 -15.72
C TYR A 86 -8.12 8.07 -15.49
N VAL A 87 -9.01 7.22 -16.02
CA VAL A 87 -10.46 7.30 -15.79
C VAL A 87 -10.96 5.98 -15.19
N PRO A 88 -11.53 6.00 -13.97
CA PRO A 88 -12.08 4.81 -13.33
C PRO A 88 -13.24 4.17 -14.11
N GLY A 89 -13.18 2.85 -14.33
CA GLY A 89 -14.27 2.04 -14.86
C GLY A 89 -15.02 1.18 -13.83
N GLY A 90 -14.78 1.40 -12.54
CA GLY A 90 -15.37 0.64 -11.43
C GLY A 90 -15.51 1.51 -10.18
N PRO A 91 -16.29 1.09 -9.18
CA PRO A 91 -16.61 1.91 -8.01
C PRO A 91 -15.40 2.13 -7.10
N LEU A 92 -14.44 1.21 -7.07
CA LEU A 92 -13.18 1.36 -6.36
C LEU A 92 -12.00 1.46 -7.33
N VAL A 93 -11.02 2.28 -6.95
CA VAL A 93 -9.78 2.51 -7.69
C VAL A 93 -8.62 2.12 -6.78
N TYR A 94 -7.87 1.11 -7.21
CA TYR A 94 -6.68 0.61 -6.57
C TYR A 94 -5.49 1.34 -7.18
N SER A 95 -4.85 2.20 -6.40
CA SER A 95 -3.78 3.07 -6.87
C SER A 95 -2.47 2.70 -6.18
N TYR A 96 -1.37 2.74 -6.94
CA TYR A 96 -0.03 2.42 -6.47
C TYR A 96 0.98 3.43 -7.01
N GLN A 97 2.09 3.62 -6.32
CA GLN A 97 3.25 4.36 -6.81
C GLN A 97 4.51 3.65 -6.32
N VAL A 98 5.43 3.37 -7.22
CA VAL A 98 6.64 2.62 -6.90
C VAL A 98 7.82 3.58 -6.79
N PHE A 99 8.57 3.51 -5.69
CA PHE A 99 9.79 4.27 -5.45
C PHE A 99 10.98 3.34 -5.49
N VAL A 100 11.96 3.60 -6.36
CA VAL A 100 13.15 2.75 -6.50
C VAL A 100 14.33 3.36 -5.75
N THR A 101 14.86 2.65 -4.75
CA THR A 101 15.99 3.13 -3.92
C THR A 101 17.22 2.24 -4.01
N GLY A 102 17.08 1.03 -4.56
CA GLY A 102 18.18 0.09 -4.80
C GLY A 102 19.10 0.54 -5.94
N ASN A 103 20.19 -0.19 -6.18
CA ASN A 103 21.17 0.15 -7.23
C ASN A 103 20.82 -0.42 -8.62
N ARG A 104 19.65 -1.03 -8.76
CA ARG A 104 19.08 -1.45 -10.03
C ARG A 104 17.73 -0.77 -10.26
N GLY A 105 17.40 -0.51 -11.52
CA GLY A 105 16.11 0.04 -11.89
C GLY A 105 14.98 -0.97 -11.78
N LEU A 106 13.76 -0.56 -12.14
CA LEU A 106 12.58 -1.41 -12.15
C LEU A 106 11.95 -1.41 -13.54
N SER A 107 11.82 -2.61 -14.13
CA SER A 107 11.31 -2.82 -15.49
C SER A 107 9.83 -3.20 -15.54
N ALA A 108 9.28 -3.78 -14.47
CA ALA A 108 7.86 -4.08 -14.38
C ALA A 108 7.34 -4.10 -12.94
N GLU A 109 6.09 -3.67 -12.79
CA GLU A 109 5.28 -3.82 -11.59
C GLU A 109 4.08 -4.72 -11.91
N ILE A 110 3.83 -5.72 -11.07
CA ILE A 110 2.72 -6.66 -11.24
C ILE A 110 1.97 -6.80 -9.93
N ILE A 111 0.71 -6.37 -9.91
CA ILE A 111 -0.19 -6.57 -8.76
C ILE A 111 -1.05 -7.80 -9.01
N GLY A 112 -1.01 -8.76 -8.09
CA GLY A 112 -1.83 -9.96 -8.14
C GLY A 112 -3.32 -9.61 -8.10
N VAL A 113 -4.09 -10.01 -9.10
CA VAL A 113 -5.54 -9.74 -9.18
C VAL A 113 -6.30 -11.06 -9.29
N ALA A 114 -6.97 -11.45 -8.21
CA ALA A 114 -7.70 -12.72 -8.13
C ALA A 114 -9.19 -12.59 -8.44
N ASN A 115 -9.74 -11.37 -8.44
CA ASN A 115 -11.16 -11.08 -8.63
C ASN A 115 -11.34 -10.05 -9.75
N ALA A 116 -12.58 -9.69 -10.09
CA ALA A 116 -12.84 -8.84 -11.26
C ALA A 116 -12.12 -7.49 -11.14
N ALA A 117 -11.49 -7.08 -12.23
CA ALA A 117 -10.89 -5.77 -12.39
C ALA A 117 -11.21 -5.27 -13.80
N ASN A 118 -11.27 -3.95 -13.94
CA ASN A 118 -11.80 -3.28 -15.12
C ASN A 118 -10.71 -2.48 -15.82
N THR A 119 -10.76 -1.16 -15.80
CA THR A 119 -9.74 -0.31 -16.43
C THR A 119 -8.39 -0.47 -15.74
N VAL A 120 -7.30 -0.38 -16.49
CA VAL A 120 -5.92 -0.28 -15.99
C VAL A 120 -5.20 0.80 -16.77
N GLY A 121 -4.34 1.56 -16.10
CA GLY A 121 -3.59 2.63 -16.73
C GLY A 121 -2.68 3.36 -15.75
N THR A 122 -2.25 4.56 -16.14
CA THR A 122 -1.43 5.44 -15.32
C THR A 122 -2.06 6.81 -15.14
N PHE A 123 -1.66 7.52 -14.09
CA PHE A 123 -2.01 8.92 -13.86
C PHE A 123 -0.76 9.72 -13.47
N ALA A 124 -0.67 10.95 -13.98
CA ALA A 124 0.52 11.80 -13.97
C ALA A 124 0.87 12.39 -12.60
N ILE A 125 1.34 11.52 -11.70
CA ILE A 125 2.10 11.84 -10.49
C ILE A 125 3.53 11.29 -10.66
N GLY A 126 4.52 11.66 -9.84
CA GLY A 126 5.87 11.05 -9.93
C GLY A 126 6.66 11.35 -11.21
N ASP A 127 7.61 10.46 -11.56
CA ASP A 127 8.67 10.78 -12.53
C ASP A 127 8.60 9.98 -13.83
N VAL A 128 8.35 8.66 -13.76
CA VAL A 128 8.47 7.74 -14.90
C VAL A 128 7.13 7.09 -15.23
N ASP A 129 6.58 7.41 -16.40
CA ASP A 129 5.36 6.76 -16.90
C ASP A 129 5.62 5.32 -17.33
N ALA A 130 4.59 4.48 -17.24
CA ALA A 130 4.65 3.13 -17.78
C ALA A 130 4.55 3.19 -19.30
N LEU A 131 5.39 2.43 -19.99
CA LEU A 131 5.29 2.22 -21.43
C LEU A 131 3.97 1.53 -21.81
N SER A 132 3.48 0.63 -20.95
CA SER A 132 2.21 -0.06 -21.17
C SER A 132 1.59 -0.54 -19.86
N ALA A 133 0.27 -0.72 -19.89
CA ALA A 133 -0.52 -1.27 -18.81
C ALA A 133 -1.49 -2.34 -19.36
N SER A 134 -1.63 -3.48 -18.68
CA SER A 134 -2.47 -4.59 -19.15
C SER A 134 -2.91 -5.52 -18.02
N PHE A 135 -3.90 -6.37 -18.30
CA PHE A 135 -4.21 -7.55 -17.48
C PHE A 135 -3.72 -8.84 -18.15
N THR A 136 -2.89 -9.64 -17.48
CA THR A 136 -2.62 -11.04 -17.92
C THR A 136 -1.99 -11.93 -16.82
N PRO A 137 -2.75 -12.69 -16.01
CA PRO A 137 -4.11 -12.37 -15.51
C PRO A 137 -4.11 -11.20 -14.49
N ASN A 138 -2.92 -10.77 -14.07
CA ASN A 138 -2.67 -9.75 -13.07
C ASN A 138 -2.61 -8.35 -13.70
N ALA A 139 -2.80 -7.30 -12.90
CA ALA A 139 -2.54 -5.93 -13.35
C ALA A 139 -1.02 -5.74 -13.48
N ARG A 140 -0.56 -5.34 -14.67
CA ARG A 140 0.86 -5.21 -15.00
C ARG A 140 1.15 -3.89 -15.67
N TRP A 141 2.22 -3.23 -15.22
CA TRP A 141 2.82 -2.06 -15.84
C TRP A 141 4.25 -2.39 -16.24
N LEU A 142 4.62 -2.03 -17.47
CA LEU A 142 5.96 -2.20 -18.00
C LEU A 142 6.62 -0.83 -18.18
N PHE A 143 7.88 -0.72 -17.78
CA PHE A 143 8.68 0.49 -17.90
C PHE A 143 9.82 0.25 -18.88
N SER A 144 10.11 1.22 -19.75
CA SER A 144 11.22 1.14 -20.69
C SER A 144 11.84 2.53 -20.89
N PRO A 145 13.16 2.71 -20.66
CA PRO A 145 14.16 1.68 -20.35
C PRO A 145 13.99 0.98 -18.99
N GLU A 146 13.63 1.68 -17.92
CA GLU A 146 13.25 1.20 -16.58
C GLU A 146 12.96 2.43 -15.70
N ILE A 147 12.42 2.28 -14.49
CA ILE A 147 12.44 3.34 -13.46
C ILE A 147 13.85 3.38 -12.85
N PRO A 148 14.62 4.46 -13.01
CA PRO A 148 15.97 4.52 -12.46
C PRO A 148 15.99 4.64 -10.93
N THR A 149 17.12 4.29 -10.32
CA THR A 149 17.37 4.54 -8.89
C THR A 149 17.16 6.00 -8.53
N GLY A 150 16.41 6.24 -7.44
CA GLY A 150 16.09 7.57 -6.92
C GLY A 150 14.84 8.19 -7.53
N PHE A 151 14.18 7.51 -8.46
CA PHE A 151 12.95 7.97 -9.11
C PHE A 151 11.73 7.16 -8.69
N SER A 152 10.57 7.72 -8.97
CA SER A 152 9.25 7.13 -8.74
C SER A 152 8.52 6.87 -10.06
N SER A 153 7.62 5.89 -10.06
CA SER A 153 6.69 5.69 -11.17
C SER A 153 5.64 6.80 -11.22
N PHE A 154 4.97 6.91 -12.36
CA PHE A 154 3.62 7.44 -12.40
C PHE A 154 2.69 6.66 -11.48
N GLY A 155 1.57 7.28 -11.14
CA GLY A 155 0.52 6.61 -10.42
C GLY A 155 0.00 5.46 -11.27
N LEU A 156 0.02 4.26 -10.73
CA LEU A 156 -0.44 3.03 -11.37
C LEU A 156 -1.84 2.74 -10.85
N ALA A 157 -2.83 2.60 -11.71
CA ALA A 157 -4.19 2.39 -11.26
C ALA A 157 -4.92 1.29 -12.03
N PHE A 158 -5.74 0.54 -11.31
CA PHE A 158 -6.86 -0.18 -11.90
C PHE A 158 -8.13 0.00 -11.09
N SER A 159 -9.29 -0.30 -11.68
CA SER A 159 -10.58 -0.23 -10.99
C SER A 159 -11.20 -1.60 -10.80
N SER A 160 -12.04 -1.75 -9.79
CA SER A 160 -12.70 -3.02 -9.49
C SER A 160 -14.01 -2.78 -8.71
N PRO A 161 -15.03 -3.64 -8.88
CA PRO A 161 -16.24 -3.65 -8.06
C PRO A 161 -16.09 -4.37 -6.72
N GLN A 162 -14.94 -4.96 -6.39
CA GLN A 162 -14.74 -5.71 -5.17
C GLN A 162 -14.02 -4.93 -4.08
N LEU A 163 -14.40 -5.20 -2.83
CA LEU A 163 -13.75 -4.70 -1.63
C LEU A 163 -12.31 -5.20 -1.53
N PRO A 164 -11.39 -4.37 -1.01
CA PRO A 164 -9.98 -4.71 -0.92
C PRO A 164 -9.71 -5.80 0.12
N ILE A 165 -8.73 -6.65 -0.19
CA ILE A 165 -8.05 -7.56 0.75
C ILE A 165 -6.54 -7.33 0.63
N VAL A 166 -5.78 -7.88 1.58
CA VAL A 166 -4.31 -7.90 1.47
C VAL A 166 -3.90 -8.94 0.43
N GLY A 167 -3.16 -8.51 -0.58
CA GLY A 167 -2.64 -9.31 -1.68
C GLY A 167 -1.11 -9.28 -1.76
N ALA A 168 -0.63 -9.50 -2.98
CA ALA A 168 0.79 -9.53 -3.29
C ALA A 168 1.13 -8.78 -4.58
N ALA A 169 2.35 -8.26 -4.64
CA ALA A 169 2.98 -7.61 -5.78
C ALA A 169 4.28 -8.33 -6.18
N LEU A 170 4.68 -8.17 -7.44
CA LEU A 170 5.94 -8.67 -7.97
C LEU A 170 6.61 -7.55 -8.78
N ASN A 171 7.77 -7.11 -8.30
CA ASN A 171 8.62 -6.14 -8.99
C ASN A 171 9.70 -6.90 -9.75
N ILE A 172 9.95 -6.53 -11.01
CA ILE A 172 10.91 -7.20 -11.88
C ILE A 172 11.93 -6.20 -12.41
N ASP A 173 13.19 -6.63 -12.42
CA ASP A 173 14.31 -5.90 -13.01
C ASP A 173 15.21 -6.85 -13.79
N GLY A 174 15.16 -6.80 -15.13
CA GLY A 174 16.20 -7.36 -16.02
C GLY A 174 16.59 -8.84 -15.81
N GLY A 175 15.80 -9.62 -15.07
CA GLY A 175 16.11 -11.00 -14.67
C GLY A 175 16.10 -11.28 -13.16
N THR A 176 15.91 -10.27 -12.30
CA THR A 176 15.69 -10.42 -10.85
C THR A 176 14.26 -10.00 -10.47
N GLN A 177 13.79 -10.49 -9.32
CA GLN A 177 12.42 -10.25 -8.88
C GLN A 177 12.31 -10.10 -7.35
N ALA A 178 11.37 -9.28 -6.88
CA ALA A 178 11.01 -9.12 -5.48
C ALA A 178 9.51 -9.41 -5.30
N LEU A 179 9.16 -10.43 -4.50
CA LEU A 179 7.78 -10.73 -4.13
C LEU A 179 7.42 -9.95 -2.85
N ILE A 180 6.31 -9.25 -2.88
CA ILE A 180 5.84 -8.41 -1.77
C ILE A 180 4.44 -8.83 -1.39
N ALA A 181 4.19 -8.93 -0.09
CA ALA A 181 2.85 -9.06 0.46
C ALA A 181 2.47 -7.75 1.16
N GLY A 182 1.18 -7.44 1.27
CA GLY A 182 0.74 -6.25 2.02
C GLY A 182 0.06 -5.19 1.16
N VAL A 183 0.15 -5.28 -0.17
CA VAL A 183 -0.56 -4.36 -1.07
C VAL A 183 -2.04 -4.73 -1.18
N PRO A 184 -2.96 -3.77 -1.31
CA PRO A 184 -4.37 -4.08 -1.50
C PRO A 184 -4.61 -4.76 -2.86
N THR A 185 -5.60 -5.64 -2.94
CA THR A 185 -6.08 -6.26 -4.19
C THR A 185 -7.59 -6.53 -4.09
N PRO A 186 -8.33 -6.63 -5.21
CA PRO A 186 -9.73 -7.05 -5.19
C PRO A 186 -9.95 -8.36 -4.44
N GLY A 187 -10.78 -8.30 -3.39
CA GLY A 187 -11.26 -9.44 -2.63
C GLY A 187 -12.47 -10.13 -3.27
N PRO A 188 -13.03 -11.15 -2.63
CA PRO A 188 -14.17 -11.90 -3.16
C PRO A 188 -15.52 -11.17 -2.96
N LEU A 189 -15.58 -10.17 -2.08
CA LEU A 189 -16.82 -9.47 -1.75
C LEU A 189 -17.01 -8.27 -2.67
N ALA A 190 -18.16 -8.21 -3.36
CA ALA A 190 -18.53 -7.04 -4.15
C ALA A 190 -18.96 -5.87 -3.24
N VAL A 191 -18.68 -4.64 -3.67
CA VAL A 191 -19.27 -3.44 -3.09
C VAL A 191 -20.78 -3.49 -3.32
N PRO A 192 -21.62 -3.37 -2.29
CA PRO A 192 -23.07 -3.34 -2.48
C PRO A 192 -23.46 -2.21 -3.43
N GLU A 193 -24.09 -2.56 -4.55
CA GLU A 193 -24.62 -1.55 -5.46
C GLU A 193 -25.69 -0.72 -4.72
N PRO A 194 -25.72 0.62 -4.91
CA PRO A 194 -26.73 1.46 -4.27
C PRO A 194 -28.17 0.99 -4.53
N GLY A 195 -28.44 0.43 -5.71
CA GLY A 195 -29.75 -0.13 -6.07
C GLY A 195 -30.17 -1.31 -5.18
N SER A 196 -29.23 -2.16 -4.77
CA SER A 196 -29.49 -3.30 -3.88
C SER A 196 -29.97 -2.85 -2.51
N LEU A 197 -29.43 -1.74 -1.99
CA LEU A 197 -29.87 -1.17 -0.70
C LEU A 197 -31.29 -0.62 -0.79
N VAL A 198 -31.66 0.03 -1.90
CA VAL A 198 -33.01 0.54 -2.14
C VAL A 198 -34.03 -0.61 -2.22
N LEU A 199 -33.68 -1.71 -2.88
CA LEU A 199 -34.54 -2.89 -2.95
C LEU A 199 -34.76 -3.55 -1.58
N ILE A 200 -33.70 -3.68 -0.77
CA ILE A 200 -33.82 -4.21 0.59
C ILE A 200 -34.69 -3.28 1.45
N ALA A 201 -34.45 -1.97 1.40
CA ALA A 201 -35.22 -1.00 2.17
C ALA A 201 -36.71 -1.00 1.77
N SER A 202 -37.01 -1.03 0.46
CA SER A 202 -38.39 -1.08 -0.04
C SER A 202 -39.08 -2.40 0.32
N GLY A 203 -38.40 -3.54 0.23
CA GLY A 203 -38.93 -4.83 0.67
C GLY A 203 -39.26 -4.89 2.17
N LEU A 204 -38.41 -4.31 3.01
CA LEU A 204 -38.66 -4.20 4.45
C LEU A 204 -39.86 -3.30 4.77
N LEU A 205 -40.03 -2.19 4.03
CA LEU A 205 -41.19 -1.32 4.18
C LEU A 205 -42.49 -2.03 3.78
N VAL A 206 -42.51 -2.71 2.63
CA VAL A 206 -43.70 -3.45 2.15
C VAL A 206 -44.10 -4.56 3.13
N THR A 207 -43.13 -5.34 3.62
CA THR A 207 -43.40 -6.42 4.59
C THR A 207 -43.87 -5.88 5.94
N GLY A 208 -43.32 -4.77 6.42
CA GLY A 208 -43.79 -4.08 7.63
C GLY A 208 -45.24 -3.58 7.51
N LEU A 209 -45.59 -2.94 6.39
CA LEU A 209 -46.95 -2.48 6.11
C LEU A 209 -47.94 -3.64 5.95
N ALA A 210 -47.54 -4.73 5.31
CA ALA A 210 -48.38 -5.92 5.14
C ALA A 210 -48.70 -6.62 6.47
N ARG A 211 -47.75 -6.64 7.43
CA ARG A 211 -47.99 -7.20 8.77
C ARG A 211 -49.00 -6.38 9.57
N ARG A 212 -48.91 -5.05 9.54
CA ARG A 212 -49.86 -4.17 10.26
C ARG A 212 -51.31 -4.40 9.83
N ARG A 213 -51.55 -4.46 8.51
CA ARG A 213 -52.90 -4.70 7.98
C ARG A 213 -53.51 -6.05 8.41
N ARG A 214 -52.69 -7.08 8.61
CA ARG A 214 -53.17 -8.40 9.08
C ARG A 214 -53.48 -8.42 10.58
N SER A 215 -52.78 -7.62 11.38
CA SER A 215 -53.08 -7.46 12.81
C SER A 215 -54.41 -6.77 13.01
N ASP A 216 -54.71 -5.71 12.25
CA ASP A 216 -55.98 -4.98 12.35
C ASP A 216 -57.17 -5.86 11.93
N ALA A 217 -56.99 -6.74 10.94
CA ALA A 217 -58.04 -7.64 10.45
C ALA A 217 -58.40 -8.81 11.41
N ARG A 218 -57.68 -9.00 12.53
CA ARG A 218 -57.97 -10.08 13.51
C ARG A 218 -58.69 -9.60 14.77
N VAL A 219 -58.94 -8.30 14.90
CA VAL A 219 -59.53 -7.69 16.12
C VAL A 219 -61.00 -7.27 15.91
N GLY A 220 -61.57 -7.48 14.71
CA GLY A 220 -63.00 -7.30 14.41
C GLY A 220 -63.68 -8.64 14.19
#